data_AF-A0A8B8K0X6-F1
#
_entry.id   AF-A0A8B8K0X6-F1
#
_cell.length_a   1.000
_cell.length_b   1.000
_cell.length_c   1.000
_cell.angle_alpha   90.00
_cell.angle_beta   90.00
_cell.angle_gamma   90.00
#
_symmetry.space_group_name_H-M   'P 1'
#
loop_
_entity.id
_entity.type
_entity.pdbx_description
1 polymer ?
#
loop_
_entity_poly.entity_id
_entity_poly.type
_entity_poly.pdbx_seq_one_letter_code
_entity_poly.pdbx_strand_id
1 'polypeptide(L)'
;MDVARKPTIGQEFESLEQVWRFWCEYGKLSGFGVRKQYFNKQKVDGVITGCRYVCCKEGHQQEDKRKLQVTKHQPETRTECLARISLSLTNNNKYVIREFVEEHNHPLQLPETMHMLASHRNITEVQTHEIDLPEAFGLRQKASSQLMTTLAEHRANVG
;
A
#
# COMPACT_ATOMS: atom_id res chain seq x y z
N MET A 1 9.43 8.18 22.00
CA MET A 1 8.34 8.06 21.00
C MET A 1 8.92 8.60 19.71
N ASP A 2 9.27 7.72 18.79
CA ASP A 2 9.81 8.10 17.49
C ASP A 2 8.70 8.78 16.68
N VAL A 3 8.76 10.10 16.59
CA VAL A 3 7.83 10.88 15.78
C VAL A 3 8.20 10.67 14.32
N ALA A 4 7.27 10.17 13.51
CA ALA A 4 7.46 10.03 12.08
C ALA A 4 7.91 11.36 11.48
N ARG A 5 8.97 11.33 10.67
CA ARG A 5 9.36 12.53 9.93
C ARG A 5 8.23 12.88 8.95
N LYS A 6 7.56 14.01 9.20
CA LYS A 6 6.44 14.51 8.40
C LYS A 6 6.90 14.85 6.97
N PRO A 7 6.16 14.43 5.92
CA PRO A 7 6.43 14.83 4.53
C PRO A 7 6.44 16.35 4.38
N THR A 8 7.44 16.87 3.69
CA THR A 8 7.55 18.30 3.40
C THR A 8 7.60 18.52 1.89
N ILE A 9 6.86 19.51 1.40
CA ILE A 9 6.92 19.93 -0.01
C ILE A 9 8.34 20.40 -0.32
N GLY A 10 8.90 19.94 -1.44
CA GLY A 10 10.30 20.21 -1.82
C GLY A 10 11.31 19.17 -1.29
N GLN A 11 10.89 18.21 -0.45
CA GLN A 11 11.78 17.14 -0.02
C GLN A 11 12.17 16.24 -1.20
N GLU A 12 13.47 16.03 -1.37
CA GLU A 12 14.05 15.24 -2.46
C GLU A 12 14.40 13.82 -2.01
N PHE A 13 14.31 12.89 -2.95
CA PHE A 13 14.68 11.49 -2.80
C PHE A 13 15.40 11.01 -4.06
N GLU A 14 16.33 10.07 -3.89
CA GLU A 14 17.13 9.54 -5.01
C GLU A 14 16.35 8.50 -5.81
N SER A 15 15.35 7.85 -5.20
CA SER A 15 14.56 6.81 -5.85
C SER A 15 13.11 6.77 -5.37
N LEU A 16 12.22 6.22 -6.21
CA LEU A 16 10.83 5.95 -5.83
C LEU A 16 10.73 4.95 -4.68
N GLU A 17 11.71 4.05 -4.55
CA GLU A 17 11.74 3.09 -3.46
C GLU A 17 11.96 3.78 -2.12
N GLN A 18 12.90 4.73 -2.05
CA GLN A 18 13.10 5.55 -0.85
C GLN A 18 11.81 6.30 -0.47
N VAL A 19 11.12 6.87 -1.45
CA VAL A 19 9.86 7.58 -1.19
C VAL A 19 8.75 6.64 -0.73
N TRP A 20 8.68 5.45 -1.33
CA TRP A 20 7.69 4.44 -0.93
C TRP A 20 7.92 3.98 0.51
N ARG A 21 9.16 3.69 0.89
CA ARG A 21 9.52 3.33 2.27
C ARG A 21 9.17 4.46 3.24
N PHE A 22 9.53 5.70 2.89
CA PHE A 22 9.20 6.88 3.67
C PHE A 22 7.69 7.04 3.89
N TRP A 23 6.88 6.88 2.84
CA TRP A 23 5.43 6.99 2.96
C TRP A 23 4.80 5.83 3.76
N CYS A 24 5.30 4.60 3.59
CA CYS A 24 4.90 3.45 4.40
C CYS A 24 5.19 3.68 5.88
N GLU A 25 6.38 4.19 6.21
CA GLU A 25 6.77 4.47 7.59
C GLU A 25 5.94 5.61 8.19
N TYR A 26 5.72 6.68 7.42
CA TYR A 26 4.84 7.77 7.83
C TYR A 26 3.41 7.28 8.08
N GLY A 27 2.84 6.51 7.15
CA GLY A 27 1.51 5.91 7.31
C GLY A 27 1.45 4.97 8.51
N LYS A 28 2.51 4.19 8.75
CA LYS A 28 2.64 3.37 9.94
C LYS A 28 2.61 4.24 11.19
N LEU A 29 3.53 5.16 11.38
CA LEU A 29 3.56 5.96 12.61
C LEU A 29 2.32 6.86 12.79
N SER A 30 1.63 7.21 11.69
CA SER A 30 0.39 7.99 11.71
C SER A 30 -0.89 7.13 11.79
N GLY A 31 -0.81 5.79 11.81
CA GLY A 31 -1.98 4.93 11.99
C GLY A 31 -2.86 4.72 10.75
N PHE A 32 -2.34 4.84 9.53
CA PHE A 32 -3.12 4.55 8.32
C PHE A 32 -2.39 3.64 7.34
N GLY A 33 -3.14 2.85 6.58
CA GLY A 33 -2.57 2.03 5.51
C GLY A 33 -2.29 2.85 4.26
N VAL A 34 -1.30 2.45 3.47
CA VAL A 34 -0.88 3.18 2.26
C VAL A 34 -1.13 2.40 0.98
N ARG A 35 -1.28 3.10 -0.15
CA ARG A 35 -1.49 2.52 -1.48
C ARG A 35 -0.80 3.36 -2.57
N LYS A 36 -0.32 2.68 -3.62
CA LYS A 36 0.16 3.31 -4.86
C LYS A 36 -1.05 3.64 -5.75
N GLN A 37 -1.26 4.90 -6.12
CA GLN A 37 -2.42 5.30 -6.93
C GLN A 37 -2.11 5.22 -8.43
N TYR A 38 -1.08 5.94 -8.89
CA TYR A 38 -0.64 5.91 -10.28
C TYR A 38 0.85 6.22 -10.43
N PHE A 39 1.37 5.91 -11.61
CA PHE A 39 2.69 6.28 -12.08
C PHE A 39 2.58 6.86 -13.49
N ASN A 40 3.12 8.05 -13.69
CA ASN A 40 3.26 8.67 -14.99
C ASN A 40 4.61 8.26 -15.56
N LYS A 41 4.60 7.53 -16.66
CA LYS A 41 5.80 7.08 -17.36
C LYS A 41 6.00 7.89 -18.63
N GLN A 42 7.22 8.32 -18.89
CA GLN A 42 7.61 8.89 -20.16
C GLN A 42 7.58 7.79 -21.24
N LYS A 43 7.08 8.13 -22.43
CA LYS A 43 6.86 7.14 -23.49
C LYS A 43 8.15 6.64 -24.14
N VAL A 44 9.22 7.43 -24.08
CA VAL A 44 10.46 7.20 -24.84
C VAL A 44 11.34 6.17 -24.14
N ASP A 45 11.56 6.34 -22.84
CA ASP A 45 12.51 5.58 -22.03
C ASP A 45 11.82 4.82 -20.87
N GLY A 46 10.51 5.01 -20.70
CA GLY A 46 9.73 4.37 -19.63
C GLY A 46 9.96 4.98 -18.24
N VAL A 47 10.76 6.06 -18.14
CA VAL A 47 11.11 6.69 -16.86
C VAL A 47 9.86 7.23 -16.18
N ILE A 48 9.72 6.95 -14.88
CA ILE A 48 8.61 7.47 -14.10
C ILE A 48 8.89 8.94 -13.79
N THR A 49 8.17 9.84 -14.43
CA THR A 49 8.29 11.30 -14.26
C THR A 49 7.40 11.85 -13.16
N GLY A 50 6.41 11.08 -12.71
CA GLY A 50 5.60 11.44 -11.55
C GLY A 50 4.82 10.25 -11.00
N CYS A 51 4.44 10.33 -9.74
CA CYS A 51 3.59 9.31 -9.12
C CYS A 51 2.80 9.88 -7.95
N ARG A 52 1.79 9.13 -7.50
CA ARG A 52 1.00 9.51 -6.33
C ARG A 52 0.80 8.33 -5.39
N TYR A 53 1.09 8.55 -4.12
CA TYR A 53 0.82 7.61 -3.03
C TYR A 53 -0.27 8.18 -2.12
N VAL A 54 -1.16 7.32 -1.67
CA VAL A 54 -2.42 7.69 -1.02
C VAL A 54 -2.68 6.85 0.22
N CYS A 55 -3.61 7.28 1.06
CA CYS A 55 -4.22 6.43 2.07
C CYS A 55 -4.96 5.24 1.43
N CYS A 56 -5.01 4.09 2.10
CA CYS A 56 -5.75 2.92 1.63
C CYS A 56 -7.26 3.18 1.49
N LYS A 57 -7.79 4.12 2.27
CA LYS A 57 -9.18 4.58 2.23
C LYS A 57 -9.45 5.71 1.25
N GLU A 58 -8.47 6.10 0.42
CA GLU A 58 -8.61 7.17 -0.55
C GLU A 58 -9.63 6.86 -1.66
N GLY A 59 -10.39 7.89 -2.02
CA GLY A 59 -11.31 7.91 -3.15
C GLY A 59 -12.58 7.09 -2.93
N HIS A 60 -13.24 6.75 -4.03
CA HIS A 60 -14.40 5.86 -4.04
C HIS A 60 -13.99 4.52 -4.64
N GLN A 61 -14.58 3.40 -4.20
CA GLN A 61 -14.43 2.15 -4.92
C GLN A 61 -15.33 2.24 -6.16
N GLN A 62 -14.74 2.01 -7.34
CA GLN A 62 -15.57 1.88 -8.53
C GLN A 62 -16.47 0.66 -8.36
N GLU A 63 -17.73 0.80 -8.75
CA GLU A 63 -18.67 -0.32 -8.78
C GLU A 63 -18.08 -1.44 -9.64
N ASP A 64 -17.91 -2.63 -9.06
CA ASP A 64 -17.45 -3.78 -9.84
C ASP A 64 -18.51 -4.09 -10.90
N LYS A 65 -18.20 -3.86 -12.18
CA LYS A 65 -19.13 -4.10 -13.28
C LYS A 65 -19.55 -5.58 -13.40
N ARG A 66 -18.88 -6.49 -12.68
CA ARG A 66 -19.23 -7.92 -12.56
C ARG A 66 -20.20 -8.21 -11.42
N LYS A 67 -20.87 -7.20 -10.85
CA LYS A 67 -21.87 -7.34 -9.75
C LYS A 67 -22.87 -8.49 -9.96
N LEU A 68 -23.21 -8.83 -11.21
CA LEU A 68 -24.12 -9.93 -11.54
C LEU A 68 -23.51 -11.35 -11.40
N GLN A 69 -22.18 -11.49 -11.28
CA GLN A 69 -21.46 -12.77 -11.27
C GLN A 69 -20.64 -13.03 -9.99
N VAL A 70 -20.72 -12.16 -8.98
CA VAL A 70 -19.88 -12.25 -7.77
C VAL A 70 -20.72 -12.57 -6.53
N THR A 71 -20.53 -13.75 -5.95
CA THR A 71 -21.26 -14.25 -4.77
C THR A 71 -20.82 -13.62 -3.44
N LYS A 72 -19.66 -12.94 -3.42
CA LYS A 72 -19.13 -12.25 -2.23
C LYS A 72 -18.72 -10.83 -2.59
N HIS A 73 -19.58 -9.87 -2.25
CA HIS A 73 -19.25 -8.45 -2.38
C HIS A 73 -18.18 -8.09 -1.33
N GLN A 74 -17.06 -7.51 -1.79
CA GLN A 74 -16.09 -6.92 -0.87
C GLN A 74 -16.73 -5.65 -0.30
N PRO A 75 -16.76 -5.47 1.03
CA PRO A 75 -17.32 -4.26 1.64
C PRO A 75 -16.58 -3.03 1.12
N GLU A 76 -17.32 -1.93 0.96
CA GLU A 76 -16.76 -0.63 0.60
C GLU A 76 -15.74 -0.23 1.69
N THR A 77 -14.46 -0.20 1.31
CA THR A 77 -13.38 0.09 2.28
C THR A 77 -12.89 1.53 2.19
N ARG A 78 -13.17 2.20 1.07
CA ARG A 78 -12.77 3.58 0.80
C ARG A 78 -13.81 4.55 1.35
N THR A 79 -13.32 5.65 1.91
CA THR A 79 -14.15 6.64 2.59
C THR A 79 -14.02 8.01 1.96
N GLU A 80 -13.49 8.11 0.72
CA GLU A 80 -13.16 9.39 0.08
C GLU A 80 -12.02 10.15 0.75
N CYS A 81 -11.16 9.44 1.49
CA CYS A 81 -10.02 10.05 2.17
C CYS A 81 -9.11 10.79 1.17
N LEU A 82 -8.60 11.96 1.55
CA LEU A 82 -7.78 12.79 0.65
C LEU A 82 -6.28 12.71 0.93
N ALA A 83 -5.89 12.09 2.06
CA ALA A 83 -4.49 11.98 2.47
C ALA A 83 -3.61 11.33 1.39
N ARG A 84 -2.61 12.10 0.93
CA ARG A 84 -1.75 11.72 -0.20
C ARG A 84 -0.44 12.50 -0.27
N ILE A 85 0.52 11.95 -1.00
CA ILE A 85 1.67 12.67 -1.54
C ILE A 85 1.76 12.50 -3.05
N SER A 86 2.17 13.57 -3.75
CA SER A 86 2.44 13.54 -5.19
C SER A 86 3.89 13.90 -5.46
N LEU A 87 4.53 13.13 -6.33
CA LEU A 87 5.94 13.25 -6.69
C LEU A 87 6.11 13.67 -8.15
N SER A 88 7.20 14.38 -8.43
CA SER A 88 7.69 14.62 -9.78
C SER A 88 9.19 14.36 -9.85
N LEU A 89 9.68 13.88 -10.99
CA LEU A 89 11.09 13.82 -11.31
C LEU A 89 11.61 15.22 -11.66
N THR A 90 12.78 15.56 -11.12
CA THR A 90 13.50 16.81 -11.40
C THR A 90 14.57 16.60 -12.47
N ASN A 91 15.10 17.69 -13.03
CA ASN A 91 16.20 17.64 -14.00
C ASN A 91 17.48 16.99 -13.44
N ASN A 92 17.60 16.89 -12.11
CA ASN A 92 18.72 16.26 -11.41
C ASN A 92 18.48 14.76 -11.16
N ASN A 93 17.49 14.15 -11.84
CA ASN A 93 17.08 12.75 -11.65
C ASN A 93 16.66 12.39 -10.22
N LYS A 94 16.20 13.37 -9.44
CA LYS A 94 15.64 13.15 -8.10
C LYS A 94 14.13 13.31 -8.08
N TYR A 95 13.47 12.57 -7.20
CA TYR A 95 12.04 12.68 -6.95
C TYR A 95 11.76 13.72 -5.86
N VAL A 96 10.91 14.69 -6.15
CA VAL A 96 10.53 15.74 -5.21
C VAL A 96 9.06 15.67 -4.85
N ILE A 97 8.73 15.87 -3.58
CA ILE A 97 7.34 16.02 -3.12
C ILE A 97 6.79 17.36 -3.61
N ARG A 98 5.75 17.32 -4.45
CA ARG A 98 5.06 18.51 -4.98
C ARG A 98 3.78 18.84 -4.24
N GLU A 99 3.11 17.82 -3.72
CA GLU A 99 1.85 17.95 -3.01
C GLU A 99 1.88 17.02 -1.81
N PHE A 100 1.39 17.51 -0.68
CA PHE A 100 1.15 16.72 0.51
C PHE A 100 -0.18 17.16 1.12
N VAL A 101 -1.07 16.19 1.33
CA VAL A 101 -2.35 16.34 2.02
C VAL A 101 -2.34 15.39 3.20
N GLU A 102 -2.49 15.95 4.40
CA GLU A 102 -2.47 15.21 5.67
C GLU A 102 -3.88 14.81 6.14
N GLU A 103 -4.92 15.50 5.68
CA GLU A 103 -6.27 15.34 6.22
C GLU A 103 -6.85 13.95 5.95
N HIS A 104 -7.36 13.33 7.02
CA HIS A 104 -8.10 12.07 6.99
C HIS A 104 -9.55 12.31 7.42
N ASN A 105 -10.48 11.66 6.73
CA ASN A 105 -11.91 11.71 7.06
C ASN A 105 -12.40 10.44 7.78
N HIS A 106 -11.47 9.64 8.29
CA HIS A 106 -11.73 8.42 9.01
C HIS A 106 -10.82 8.35 10.25
N PRO A 107 -11.21 7.60 11.30
CA PRO A 107 -10.32 7.38 12.42
C PRO A 107 -9.03 6.70 11.97
N LEU A 108 -7.92 7.16 12.54
CA LEU A 108 -6.62 6.51 12.42
C LEU A 108 -6.57 5.29 13.36
N GLN A 109 -5.86 4.25 12.95
CA GLN A 109 -5.66 3.06 13.75
C GLN A 109 -4.73 3.36 14.92
N LEU A 110 -5.03 2.72 16.05
CA LEU A 110 -4.18 2.79 17.22
C LEU A 110 -2.90 1.97 17.01
N PRO A 111 -1.77 2.34 17.63
CA PRO A 111 -0.51 1.60 17.59
C PRO A 111 -0.69 0.08 17.82
N GLU A 112 -1.57 -0.30 18.73
CA GLU A 112 -1.83 -1.70 19.12
C GLU A 112 -2.47 -2.51 18.00
N THR A 113 -3.30 -1.89 17.15
CA THR A 113 -4.03 -2.55 16.06
C THR A 113 -3.34 -2.40 14.69
N MET A 114 -2.22 -1.69 14.63
CA MET A 114 -1.52 -1.38 13.38
C MET A 114 -1.05 -2.59 12.58
N HIS A 115 -0.63 -3.65 13.27
CA HIS A 115 -0.20 -4.91 12.65
C HIS A 115 -1.34 -5.57 11.85
N MET A 116 -2.60 -5.20 12.10
CA MET A 116 -3.74 -5.69 11.34
C MET A 116 -3.94 -4.99 9.98
N LEU A 117 -3.28 -3.86 9.70
CA LEU A 117 -3.37 -3.18 8.40
C LEU A 117 -2.63 -3.96 7.32
N ALA A 118 -3.32 -4.32 6.23
CA ALA A 118 -2.76 -5.14 5.15
C ALA A 118 -1.45 -4.57 4.55
N SER A 119 -1.33 -3.25 4.45
CA SER A 119 -0.10 -2.59 3.96
C SER A 119 1.09 -2.75 4.91
N HIS A 120 0.87 -3.08 6.18
CA HIS A 120 1.90 -3.19 7.22
C HIS A 120 2.18 -4.64 7.64
N ARG A 121 1.35 -5.61 7.23
CA ARG A 121 1.51 -7.05 7.53
C ARG A 121 2.81 -7.66 6.97
N ASN A 122 3.40 -7.07 5.93
CA ASN A 122 4.57 -7.60 5.20
C ASN A 122 5.83 -6.71 5.32
N ILE A 123 5.92 -5.80 6.29
CA ILE A 123 7.09 -4.91 6.42
C ILE A 123 8.23 -5.56 7.24
N THR A 124 8.02 -6.74 7.81
CA THR A 124 9.11 -7.59 8.34
C THR A 124 9.56 -8.59 7.27
N GLU A 125 10.53 -8.16 6.46
CA GLU A 125 11.50 -8.97 5.69
C GLU A 125 10.97 -10.02 4.67
N VAL A 126 11.66 -10.07 3.52
CA VAL A 126 11.56 -11.03 2.41
C VAL A 126 10.53 -10.71 1.30
N GLN A 127 11.06 -10.09 0.23
CA GLN A 127 10.88 -10.38 -1.22
C GLN A 127 10.93 -9.09 -2.08
N THR A 128 12.09 -8.45 -2.08
CA THR A 128 12.57 -7.62 -3.20
C THR A 128 13.35 -8.53 -4.15
N HIS A 129 12.73 -8.98 -5.24
CA HIS A 129 13.30 -9.61 -6.46
C HIS A 129 12.03 -10.11 -7.21
N GLU A 130 11.66 -9.73 -8.43
CA GLU A 130 12.36 -9.17 -9.59
C GLU A 130 11.37 -8.34 -10.43
N ILE A 131 11.89 -7.32 -11.10
CA ILE A 131 11.32 -6.82 -12.35
C ILE A 131 11.83 -7.79 -13.41
N ASP A 132 11.01 -8.74 -13.82
CA ASP A 132 11.01 -9.16 -15.21
C ASP A 132 9.60 -9.61 -15.58
N LEU A 133 9.07 -9.02 -16.66
CA LEU A 133 7.74 -9.30 -17.16
C LEU A 133 7.89 -10.06 -18.48
N PRO A 134 7.75 -11.40 -18.49
CA PRO A 134 7.27 -12.08 -19.67
C PRO A 134 5.77 -12.29 -19.53
N GLU A 135 5.05 -11.70 -20.48
CA GLU A 135 3.65 -11.91 -20.77
C GLU A 135 3.40 -13.40 -21.09
N ALA A 136 2.81 -14.14 -20.14
CA ALA A 136 1.82 -15.19 -20.40
C ALA A 136 1.39 -15.84 -19.07
N PHE A 137 0.11 -16.22 -19.01
CA PHE A 137 -0.53 -17.01 -17.95
C PHE A 137 -0.93 -16.27 -16.68
N GLY A 138 -2.18 -15.82 -16.69
CA GLY A 138 -2.89 -15.35 -15.51
C GLY A 138 -2.98 -16.43 -14.44
N LEU A 139 -2.41 -16.16 -13.27
CA LEU A 139 -2.73 -16.85 -12.03
C LEU A 139 -2.86 -15.84 -10.89
N ARG A 140 -4.04 -15.85 -10.29
CA ARG A 140 -4.51 -14.99 -9.20
C ARG A 140 -4.06 -15.63 -7.88
N GLN A 141 -3.07 -15.06 -7.18
CA GLN A 141 -2.70 -15.58 -5.86
C GLN A 141 -3.71 -15.14 -4.80
N LYS A 142 -4.61 -16.06 -4.42
CA LYS A 142 -5.41 -16.02 -3.18
C LYS A 142 -5.36 -17.41 -2.55
N ALA A 143 -4.40 -17.67 -1.66
CA ALA A 143 -4.48 -18.71 -0.64
C ALA A 143 -3.25 -18.67 0.27
N SER A 144 -3.33 -17.97 1.39
CA SER A 144 -2.35 -18.17 2.49
C SER A 144 -2.89 -17.81 3.88
N SER A 145 -4.21 -17.83 4.09
CA SER A 145 -4.76 -17.61 5.44
C SER A 145 -5.95 -18.51 5.74
N GLN A 146 -5.81 -19.80 5.42
CA GLN A 146 -6.55 -20.88 6.08
C GLN A 146 -5.59 -22.05 6.11
N LEU A 147 -4.95 -22.29 7.27
CA LEU A 147 -4.33 -23.54 7.73
C LEU A 147 -3.38 -23.18 8.88
N MET A 148 -3.92 -23.07 10.10
CA MET A 148 -3.23 -23.28 11.39
C MET A 148 -4.28 -23.17 12.51
N THR A 149 -5.30 -24.03 12.46
CA THR A 149 -6.23 -24.23 13.61
C THR A 149 -6.71 -25.67 13.72
N THR A 150 -5.92 -26.64 13.23
CA THR A 150 -6.25 -28.06 13.34
C THR A 150 -5.02 -28.90 13.66
N LEU A 151 -4.24 -28.54 14.68
CA LEU A 151 -3.29 -29.44 15.35
C LEU A 151 -3.07 -29.00 16.82
N ALA A 152 -4.15 -28.89 17.60
CA ALA A 152 -4.06 -28.68 19.05
C ALA A 152 -4.97 -29.58 19.90
N GLU A 153 -5.71 -30.53 19.31
CA GLU A 153 -6.70 -31.32 20.07
C GLU A 153 -6.76 -32.81 19.67
N HIS A 154 -5.63 -33.52 19.52
CA HIS A 154 -5.65 -35.00 19.48
C HIS A 154 -4.38 -35.64 20.05
N ARG A 155 -3.98 -35.21 21.26
CA ARG A 155 -3.20 -36.03 22.19
C ARG A 155 -4.04 -36.33 23.43
N ALA A 156 -5.07 -37.15 23.24
CA ALA A 156 -5.71 -37.89 24.31
C ALA A 156 -6.37 -39.13 23.71
N ASN A 157 -6.02 -40.29 24.27
CA ASN A 157 -6.71 -41.57 24.13
C ASN A 157 -6.60 -42.37 22.82
N VAL A 158 -5.56 -43.19 22.73
CA VAL A 158 -5.74 -44.60 22.31
C VAL A 158 -5.25 -45.45 23.46
N GLY A 159 -6.22 -46.00 24.21
CA GLY A 159 -6.07 -47.27 24.88
C GLY A 159 -6.51 -48.38 23.94
#